data_AF-A0A0E9LX12-F1
#
_entry.id   AF-A0A0E9LX12-F1
#
_cell.length_a   1.000
_cell.length_b   1.000
_cell.length_c   1.000
_cell.angle_alpha   90.00
_cell.angle_beta   90.00
_cell.angle_gamma   90.00
#
_symmetry.space_group_name_H-M   'P 1'
#
loop_
_entity.id
_entity.type
_entity.pdbx_description
1 polymer ?
#
loop_
_entity_poly.entity_id
_entity_poly.type
_entity_poly.pdbx_seq_one_letter_code
_entity_poly.pdbx_strand_id
1 'polypeptide(L)'
;MAKGYNNTLTGESFNNLVYPEFKGYHGKLYWAKLETTESDFTVISETPNLYFQLFTPGTPQDARPGTSPAFPDADLSFLYEIPAIGTKFKDASELGPKSHKGLYRGHPGDEGYPIKLWFDFR
;
A
#
# COMPACT_ATOMS: atom_id res chain seq x y z
N MET A 1 13.21 9.28 -16.83
CA MET A 1 12.10 9.06 -17.77
C MET A 1 10.86 8.85 -16.93
N ALA A 2 9.87 9.73 -17.01
CA ALA A 2 8.68 9.64 -16.15
C ALA A 2 7.90 8.35 -16.47
N LYS A 3 7.58 7.58 -15.43
CA LYS A 3 6.80 6.34 -15.51
C LYS A 3 5.41 6.70 -16.05
N GLY A 4 5.10 6.32 -17.30
CA GLY A 4 3.80 6.59 -17.90
C GLY A 4 2.69 6.01 -17.03
N TYR A 5 1.67 6.82 -16.73
CA TYR A 5 0.56 6.48 -15.83
C TYR A 5 -0.04 5.10 -16.14
N ASN A 6 0.34 4.10 -15.35
CA ASN A 6 -0.01 2.71 -15.55
C ASN A 6 -1.29 2.39 -14.76
N ASN A 7 -2.45 2.77 -15.32
CA ASN A 7 -3.77 2.47 -14.75
C ASN A 7 -4.36 1.16 -15.28
N THR A 8 -3.55 0.24 -15.81
CA THR A 8 -4.07 -1.00 -16.38
C THR A 8 -4.57 -1.93 -15.28
N LEU A 9 -5.82 -2.35 -15.41
CA LEU A 9 -6.42 -3.40 -14.59
C LEU A 9 -6.01 -4.75 -15.18
N THR A 10 -5.27 -5.54 -14.40
CA THR A 10 -4.82 -6.88 -14.81
C THR A 10 -6.04 -7.73 -15.18
N GLY A 11 -6.12 -8.15 -16.44
CA GLY A 11 -7.20 -9.00 -16.95
C GLY A 11 -8.38 -8.27 -17.62
N GLU A 12 -8.39 -6.94 -17.63
CA GLU A 12 -9.44 -6.14 -18.31
C GLU A 12 -8.90 -5.34 -19.52
N SER A 13 -7.57 -5.29 -19.71
CA SER A 13 -6.96 -4.73 -20.92
C SER A 13 -6.84 -5.80 -22.01
N PHE A 14 -7.90 -5.98 -22.80
CA PHE A 14 -7.95 -6.99 -23.87
C PHE A 14 -7.15 -6.62 -25.14
N ASN A 15 -6.83 -5.34 -25.34
CA ASN A 15 -6.15 -4.85 -26.55
C ASN A 15 -4.63 -4.87 -26.47
N ASN A 16 -4.05 -4.80 -25.26
CA ASN A 16 -2.63 -4.97 -24.99
C ASN A 16 -2.52 -5.51 -23.57
N LEU A 17 -1.98 -6.72 -23.39
CA LEU A 17 -1.66 -7.30 -22.08
C LEU A 17 -0.49 -6.52 -21.44
N VAL A 18 -0.72 -5.25 -21.12
CA VAL A 18 0.25 -4.40 -20.43
C VAL A 18 0.27 -4.86 -18.98
N TYR A 19 1.32 -5.59 -18.62
CA TYR A 19 1.57 -5.98 -17.25
C TYR A 19 1.76 -4.71 -16.39
N PRO A 20 0.91 -4.47 -15.38
CA PRO A 20 1.03 -3.28 -14.58
C PRO A 20 2.33 -3.30 -13.77
N GLU A 21 3.08 -2.20 -13.83
CA GLU A 21 4.30 -2.02 -13.05
C GLU A 21 3.94 -1.69 -11.60
N PHE A 22 3.79 -2.75 -10.79
CA PHE A 22 3.69 -2.81 -9.33
C PHE A 22 3.10 -1.54 -8.66
N LYS A 23 1.77 -1.46 -8.61
CA LYS A 23 1.04 -0.66 -7.62
C LYS A 23 0.79 -1.52 -6.38
N GLY A 24 0.80 -0.91 -5.20
CA GLY A 24 0.51 -1.61 -3.95
C GLY A 24 1.65 -1.53 -2.95
N TYR A 25 1.82 -2.60 -2.16
CA TYR A 25 2.65 -2.57 -0.96
C TYR A 25 4.07 -3.12 -1.17
N HIS A 26 5.05 -2.37 -0.67
CA HIS A 26 6.45 -2.75 -0.59
C HIS A 26 6.85 -2.88 0.88
N GLY A 27 7.34 -4.05 1.31
CA GLY A 27 7.77 -4.26 2.69
C GLY A 27 9.21 -3.81 2.95
N LYS A 28 9.55 -3.65 4.24
CA LYS A 28 10.91 -3.31 4.72
C LYS A 28 11.44 -2.00 4.13
N LEU A 29 10.63 -0.95 4.19
CA LEU A 29 11.05 0.39 3.79
C LEU A 29 12.19 0.88 4.70
N TYR A 30 13.33 1.19 4.09
CA TYR A 30 14.41 1.98 4.71
C TYR A 30 14.43 3.39 4.12
N TRP A 31 14.35 3.49 2.80
CA TRP A 31 14.21 4.74 2.07
C TRP A 31 13.53 4.49 0.73
N ALA A 32 12.93 5.53 0.16
CA ALA A 32 12.37 5.54 -1.19
C ALA A 32 12.63 6.89 -1.85
N LYS A 33 13.12 6.88 -3.10
CA LYS A 33 13.24 8.08 -3.92
C LYS A 33 12.10 8.11 -4.93
N LEU A 34 11.34 9.20 -4.95
CA LEU A 34 10.29 9.43 -5.93
C LEU A 34 10.80 10.46 -6.94
N GLU A 35 10.86 10.04 -8.20
CA GLU A 35 11.22 10.91 -9.31
C GLU A 35 9.94 11.47 -9.93
N THR A 36 9.71 12.76 -9.76
CA THR A 36 8.47 13.41 -10.22
C THR A 36 8.78 14.45 -11.30
N THR A 37 7.74 14.95 -11.96
CA THR A 37 7.89 15.99 -12.98
C THR A 37 8.18 17.37 -12.41
N GLU A 38 7.83 17.61 -11.15
CA GLU A 38 7.98 18.91 -10.49
C GLU A 38 9.26 18.98 -9.67
N SER A 39 9.45 18.05 -8.72
CA SER A 39 10.69 17.88 -7.99
C SER A 39 10.85 16.44 -7.47
N ASP A 40 12.07 15.93 -7.53
CA ASP A 40 12.44 14.67 -6.91
C ASP A 40 12.49 14.83 -5.39
N PHE A 41 11.95 13.86 -4.65
CA PHE A 41 12.12 13.83 -3.20
C PHE A 41 12.44 12.43 -2.70
N THR A 42 13.10 12.38 -1.54
CA THR A 42 13.46 11.13 -0.88
C THR A 42 12.75 11.05 0.47
N VAL A 43 12.16 9.89 0.74
CA VAL A 43 11.62 9.54 2.05
C VAL A 43 12.59 8.57 2.72
N ILE A 44 12.94 8.83 3.98
CA ILE A 44 13.80 7.96 4.79
C ILE A 44 13.01 7.57 6.04
N SER A 45 13.01 6.29 6.39
CA SER A 45 12.31 5.77 7.56
C SER A 45 13.27 5.48 8.70
N GLU A 46 13.07 6.11 9.86
CA GLU A 46 13.70 5.67 11.12
C GLU A 46 12.96 4.47 11.71
N THR A 47 11.66 4.37 11.44
CA THR A 47 10.85 3.25 11.91
C THR A 47 11.14 2.02 11.04
N PRO A 48 11.65 0.91 11.62
CA PRO A 48 11.97 -0.27 10.85
C PRO A 48 10.72 -1.02 10.42
N ASN A 49 10.86 -1.86 9.38
CA ASN A 49 9.84 -2.81 8.92
C ASN A 49 8.51 -2.19 8.48
N LEU A 50 8.49 -0.92 8.08
CA LEU A 50 7.29 -0.34 7.49
C LEU A 50 7.00 -0.93 6.11
N TYR A 51 5.71 -1.00 5.80
CA TYR A 51 5.19 -1.17 4.47
C TYR A 51 4.97 0.19 3.84
N PHE A 52 5.44 0.35 2.61
CA PHE A 52 5.23 1.52 1.77
C PHE A 52 4.23 1.18 0.68
N GLN A 53 3.10 1.87 0.66
CA GLN A 53 2.14 1.79 -0.42
C GLN A 53 2.42 2.90 -1.42
N LEU A 54 2.65 2.51 -2.69
CA LEU A 54 2.79 3.44 -3.80
C LEU A 54 1.61 3.28 -4.75
N PHE A 55 0.75 4.30 -4.77
CA PHE A 55 -0.52 4.36 -5.49
C PHE A 55 -1.52 3.26 -5.13
N THR A 56 -2.80 3.56 -5.39
CA THR A 56 -3.88 2.60 -5.22
C THR A 56 -4.18 1.94 -6.57
N PRO A 57 -4.07 0.60 -6.69
CA PRO A 57 -4.54 -0.09 -7.89
C PRO A 57 -6.06 0.10 -8.01
N GLY A 58 -6.55 0.22 -9.25
CA GLY A 58 -7.98 0.29 -9.48
C GLY A 58 -8.66 -1.03 -9.09
N THR A 59 -9.94 -0.94 -8.72
CA THR A 59 -10.77 -2.11 -8.43
C THR A 59 -11.38 -2.62 -9.75
N PRO A 60 -11.23 -3.92 -10.10
CA PRO A 60 -11.91 -4.53 -11.24
C PRO A 60 -13.43 -4.35 -11.16
N GLN A 61 -14.11 -4.22 -12.31
CA GLN A 61 -15.55 -3.90 -12.33
C GLN A 61 -16.40 -5.04 -11.74
N ASP A 62 -15.93 -6.28 -11.90
CA ASP A 62 -16.56 -7.50 -11.37
C ASP A 62 -15.91 -8.02 -10.07
N ALA A 63 -15.16 -7.16 -9.37
CA ALA A 63 -14.56 -7.55 -8.10
C ALA A 63 -15.64 -7.81 -7.04
N ARG A 64 -15.58 -8.99 -6.40
CA ARG A 64 -16.47 -9.28 -5.27
C ARG A 64 -16.15 -8.32 -4.12
N PRO A 65 -17.17 -7.75 -3.44
CA PRO A 65 -16.96 -7.00 -2.20
C PRO A 65 -16.07 -7.80 -1.23
N GLY A 66 -15.06 -7.14 -0.64
CA GLY A 66 -14.11 -7.79 0.28
C GLY A 66 -12.87 -8.42 -0.38
N THR A 67 -12.79 -8.48 -1.71
CA THR A 67 -11.57 -8.95 -2.42
C THR A 67 -10.57 -7.85 -2.74
N SER A 68 -10.98 -6.59 -2.62
CA SER A 68 -10.07 -5.44 -2.62
C SER A 68 -9.78 -5.02 -1.18
N PRO A 69 -8.50 -4.80 -0.80
CA PRO A 69 -8.19 -4.24 0.49
C PRO A 69 -8.76 -2.83 0.59
N ALA A 70 -9.12 -2.41 1.81
CA ALA A 70 -9.44 -1.02 2.08
C ALA A 70 -8.16 -0.21 1.95
N PHE A 71 -7.93 0.35 0.76
CA PHE A 71 -6.82 1.26 0.55
C PHE A 71 -7.14 2.61 1.23
N PRO A 72 -6.16 3.21 1.92
CA PRO A 72 -6.29 4.59 2.37
C PRO A 72 -6.51 5.51 1.16
N ASP A 73 -7.28 6.58 1.35
CA ASP A 73 -7.49 7.64 0.35
C ASP A 73 -6.25 8.55 0.29
N ALA A 74 -5.13 7.97 -0.13
CA ALA A 74 -3.84 8.62 -0.23
C ALA A 74 -2.99 7.97 -1.32
N ASP A 75 -2.20 8.77 -2.04
CA ASP A 75 -1.29 8.27 -3.08
C ASP A 75 -0.07 7.56 -2.50
N LEU A 76 0.34 7.95 -1.29
CA LEU A 76 1.46 7.38 -0.55
C LEU A 76 0.98 7.00 0.84
N SER A 77 1.34 5.80 1.31
CA SER A 77 1.02 5.39 2.69
C SER A 77 2.14 4.60 3.32
N PHE A 78 2.33 4.82 4.63
CA PHE A 78 3.32 4.16 5.46
C PHE A 78 2.58 3.39 6.55
N LEU A 79 2.76 2.08 6.59
CA LEU A 79 1.91 1.19 7.36
C LEU A 79 2.75 0.22 8.19
N TYR A 80 2.28 -0.08 9.40
CA TYR A 80 2.81 -1.18 10.19
C TYR A 80 2.38 -2.54 9.64
N GLU A 81 1.17 -2.62 9.08
CA GLU A 81 0.58 -3.85 8.59
C GLU A 81 -0.21 -3.59 7.31
N ILE A 82 -0.24 -4.59 6.42
CA ILE A 82 -1.09 -4.58 5.22
C ILE A 82 -2.46 -5.13 5.62
N PRO A 83 -3.58 -4.44 5.29
CA PRO A 83 -4.91 -4.96 5.56
C PRO A 83 -5.13 -6.31 4.86
N ALA A 84 -5.70 -7.26 5.59
CA ALA A 84 -6.03 -8.57 5.04
C ALA A 84 -7.08 -8.44 3.92
N ILE A 85 -6.89 -9.21 2.85
CA ILE A 85 -7.84 -9.33 1.75
C ILE A 85 -8.64 -10.62 1.89
N GLY A 86 -9.92 -10.55 1.51
CA GLY A 86 -10.74 -11.73 1.34
C GLY A 86 -10.31 -12.56 0.13
N THR A 87 -11.01 -13.66 -0.07
CA THR A 87 -10.89 -14.50 -1.26
C THR A 87 -12.15 -14.35 -2.10
N LYS A 88 -12.14 -14.94 -3.31
CA LYS A 88 -13.35 -15.00 -4.16
C LYS A 88 -14.57 -15.60 -3.43
N PHE A 89 -14.36 -16.41 -2.39
CA PHE A 89 -15.41 -17.17 -1.70
C PHE A 89 -15.70 -16.72 -0.27
N LYS A 90 -14.74 -16.09 0.42
CA LYS A 90 -14.84 -15.75 1.85
C LYS A 90 -14.27 -14.38 2.15
N ASP A 91 -14.90 -13.65 3.08
CA ASP A 91 -14.38 -12.39 3.58
C ASP A 91 -13.16 -12.61 4.48
N ALA A 92 -12.31 -11.58 4.63
CA ALA A 92 -11.10 -11.67 5.44
C ALA A 92 -11.41 -12.04 6.92
N SER A 93 -12.55 -11.61 7.45
CA SER A 93 -12.99 -11.95 8.81
C SER A 93 -13.39 -13.42 9.00
N GLU A 94 -13.65 -14.15 7.91
CA GLU A 94 -14.02 -15.57 7.94
C GLU A 94 -12.81 -16.50 7.73
N LEU A 95 -11.63 -15.92 7.55
CA LEU A 95 -10.38 -16.63 7.36
C LEU A 95 -9.65 -16.80 8.70
N GLY A 96 -8.56 -17.58 8.68
CA GLY A 96 -7.81 -17.91 9.89
C GLY A 96 -7.14 -16.71 10.58
N PRO A 97 -6.40 -16.95 11.67
CA PRO A 97 -5.85 -15.90 12.54
C PRO A 97 -4.98 -14.84 11.84
N LYS A 98 -4.37 -15.19 10.69
CA LYS A 98 -3.54 -14.28 9.88
C LYS A 98 -4.34 -13.20 9.14
N SER A 99 -5.67 -13.34 9.07
CA SER A 99 -6.56 -12.40 8.39
C SER A 99 -7.23 -11.41 9.35
N HIS A 100 -6.96 -11.55 10.65
CA HIS A 100 -7.45 -10.62 11.67
C HIS A 100 -6.67 -9.31 11.63
N LYS A 101 -7.31 -8.23 12.08
CA LYS A 101 -6.67 -6.92 12.22
C LYS A 101 -5.59 -6.98 13.29
N GLY A 102 -4.47 -6.29 13.06
CA GLY A 102 -3.48 -6.03 14.09
C GLY A 102 -4.12 -5.40 15.32
N LEU A 103 -3.81 -5.97 16.48
CA LEU A 103 -4.24 -5.45 17.76
C LEU A 103 -3.13 -4.58 18.32
N TYR A 104 -3.35 -3.27 18.24
CA TYR A 104 -2.50 -2.31 18.91
C TYR A 104 -3.09 -1.98 20.28
N ARG A 105 -2.32 -2.18 21.35
CA ARG A 105 -2.72 -1.90 22.73
C ARG A 105 -1.70 -0.97 23.36
N GLY A 106 -2.14 0.23 23.74
CA GLY A 106 -1.35 1.17 24.52
C GLY A 106 -1.84 1.22 25.97
N HIS A 107 -0.94 1.52 26.89
CA HIS A 107 -1.23 1.82 28.28
C HIS A 107 -1.13 3.33 28.55
N PRO A 108 -1.81 3.85 29.59
CA PRO A 108 -1.66 5.25 29.99
C PRO A 108 -0.20 5.55 30.35
N GLY A 109 0.43 6.47 29.61
CA GLY A 109 1.84 6.85 29.77
C GLY A 109 2.78 6.29 28.70
N ASP A 110 2.31 5.39 27.83
CA ASP A 110 3.10 4.97 26.67
C ASP A 110 3.21 6.11 25.65
N GLU A 111 4.39 6.29 25.05
CA GLU A 111 4.62 7.29 23.97
C GLU A 111 3.93 6.93 22.64
N GLY A 112 3.11 5.86 22.62
CA GLY A 112 2.53 5.32 21.39
C GLY A 112 3.60 4.71 20.49
N TYR A 113 3.21 4.35 19.27
CA TYR A 113 4.12 3.81 18.26
C TYR A 113 4.09 4.76 17.06
N PRO A 114 4.83 5.89 17.14
CA PRO A 114 4.86 6.86 16.06
C PRO A 114 5.69 6.33 14.89
N ILE A 115 5.18 6.58 13.68
CA ILE A 115 5.96 6.46 12.45
C ILE A 115 6.84 7.71 12.34
N LYS A 116 8.16 7.50 12.23
CA LYS A 116 9.17 8.57 12.09
C LYS A 116 9.76 8.51 10.69
N LEU A 117 9.52 9.57 9.92
CA LEU A 117 9.94 9.70 8.53
C LEU A 117 10.66 11.05 8.33
N TRP A 118 11.67 11.04 7.49
CA TRP A 118 12.34 12.24 7.00
C TRP A 118 12.04 12.42 5.52
N PHE A 119 11.75 13.66 5.13
CA PHE A 119 11.56 14.05 3.74
C PHE A 119 12.69 15.00 3.33
N ASP A 120 13.42 14.61 2.30
CA ASP A 120 14.45 15.42 1.65
C ASP A 120 13.92 15.87 0.28
N PHE A 121 13.54 17.15 0.18
CA PHE A 121 13.08 17.80 -1.04
C PHE A 121 14.25 18.56 -1.65
N ARG A 122 14.52 18.35 -2.94
CA ARG A 122 15.59 19.03 -3.66
C ARG A 122 15.07 20.15 -4.56
#